data_AF-A0A556CM47-F1
#
_entry.id   AF-A0A556CM47-F1
#
_cell.length_a   1.000
_cell.length_b   1.000
_cell.length_c   1.000
_cell.angle_alpha   90.00
_cell.angle_beta   90.00
_cell.angle_gamma   90.00
#
_symmetry.space_group_name_H-M   'P 1'
#
loop_
_entity.id
_entity.type
_entity.pdbx_description
1 polymer ?
#
loop_
_entity_poly.entity_id
_entity_poly.type
_entity_poly.pdbx_seq_one_letter_code
_entity_poly.pdbx_strand_id
1 'polypeptide(L)'
;MAEIVLYHHVQGLTDGVAAFAEELRGSGHTVYVPDMFEGRTFGSIEEGFAYAGEAGFDTIRQRGVAATPSSSSGLVYAGFSFGVAIAQRLAQTQDDARGALLIDACLPVSEFGPAWPESVPVQIHGKEDDEFFEEDLPAARDLADSAPSAELFVYPGDQHLFADSSLDSFDAGATELLLERVRGFLAAV
;
A
#
# COMPACT_ATOMS: atom_id res chain seq x y z
N MET A 1 10.38 -16.07 4.40
CA MET A 1 10.41 -14.84 5.22
C MET A 1 10.72 -13.71 4.27
N ALA A 2 9.80 -12.77 4.16
CA ALA A 2 9.95 -11.58 3.33
C ALA A 2 10.27 -10.36 4.21
N GLU A 3 10.96 -9.38 3.64
CA GLU A 3 11.14 -8.06 4.22
C GLU A 3 10.19 -7.08 3.52
N ILE A 4 9.32 -6.42 4.29
CA ILE A 4 8.25 -5.55 3.78
C ILE A 4 8.46 -4.14 4.31
N VAL A 5 8.28 -3.14 3.46
CA VAL A 5 8.11 -1.74 3.89
C VAL A 5 6.67 -1.36 3.63
N LEU A 6 5.95 -0.97 4.69
CA LEU A 6 4.53 -0.63 4.65
C LEU A 6 4.35 0.87 4.87
N TYR A 7 3.92 1.59 3.83
CA TYR A 7 3.64 3.02 3.89
C TYR A 7 2.18 3.25 4.30
N HIS A 8 1.99 4.05 5.34
CA HIS A 8 0.67 4.36 5.88
C HIS A 8 -0.16 5.27 4.94
N HIS A 9 -1.46 5.31 5.14
CA HIS A 9 -2.37 6.19 4.40
C HIS A 9 -2.34 7.64 4.92
N VAL A 10 -3.19 8.50 4.34
CA VAL A 10 -3.19 9.94 4.60
C VAL A 10 -3.56 10.34 6.04
N GLN A 11 -4.17 9.45 6.84
CA GLN A 11 -4.42 9.73 8.27
C GLN A 11 -3.19 9.52 9.18
N GLY A 12 -2.01 9.22 8.63
CA GLY A 12 -0.78 9.00 9.40
C GLY A 12 -0.53 7.54 9.75
N LEU A 13 0.52 7.29 10.55
CA LEU A 13 0.80 5.98 11.12
C LEU A 13 -0.12 5.71 12.31
N THR A 14 -1.34 5.26 12.01
CA THR A 14 -2.38 4.95 13.01
C THR A 14 -2.13 3.62 13.71
N ASP A 15 -2.87 3.38 14.80
CA ASP A 15 -2.82 2.12 15.53
C ASP A 15 -3.26 0.93 14.66
N GLY A 16 -4.20 1.11 13.74
CA GLY A 16 -4.62 0.01 12.85
C GLY A 16 -3.62 -0.30 11.74
N VAL A 17 -2.90 0.70 11.20
CA VAL A 17 -1.76 0.43 10.30
C VAL A 17 -0.65 -0.32 11.06
N ALA A 18 -0.36 0.08 12.29
CA ALA A 18 0.60 -0.61 13.14
C ALA A 18 0.13 -2.06 13.44
N ALA A 19 -1.15 -2.27 13.73
CA ALA A 19 -1.73 -3.59 13.95
C ALA A 19 -1.67 -4.48 12.70
N PHE A 20 -1.96 -3.94 11.51
CA PHE A 20 -1.80 -4.67 10.25
C PHE A 20 -0.36 -5.14 10.03
N ALA A 21 0.62 -4.29 10.36
CA ALA A 21 2.03 -4.67 10.32
C ALA A 21 2.35 -5.79 11.33
N GLU A 22 1.78 -5.76 12.53
CA GLU A 22 1.94 -6.84 13.52
C GLU A 22 1.33 -8.16 13.04
N GLU A 23 0.20 -8.15 12.34
CA GLU A 23 -0.39 -9.36 11.73
C GLU A 23 0.55 -10.03 10.72
N LEU A 24 1.36 -9.24 10.00
CA LEU A 24 2.37 -9.75 9.09
C LEU A 24 3.64 -10.20 9.82
N ARG A 25 4.08 -9.47 10.86
CA ARG A 25 5.19 -9.90 11.72
C ARG A 25 4.89 -11.21 12.42
N GLY A 26 3.66 -11.41 12.89
CA GLY A 26 3.16 -12.64 13.50
C GLY A 26 3.24 -13.86 12.57
N SER A 27 3.19 -13.64 11.25
CA SER A 27 3.40 -14.67 10.23
C SER A 27 4.88 -14.93 9.90
N GLY A 28 5.82 -14.33 10.64
CA GLY A 28 7.26 -14.56 10.50
C GLY A 28 7.94 -13.69 9.45
N HIS A 29 7.35 -12.56 9.07
CA HIS A 29 7.96 -11.57 8.18
C HIS A 29 8.65 -10.43 8.96
N THR A 30 9.61 -9.76 8.33
CA THR A 30 10.14 -8.48 8.84
C THR A 30 9.34 -7.35 8.21
N VAL A 31 8.76 -6.46 9.02
CA VAL A 31 7.98 -5.33 8.51
C VAL A 31 8.56 -4.03 9.05
N TYR A 32 8.81 -3.08 8.16
CA TYR A 32 9.23 -1.72 8.45
C TYR A 32 8.06 -0.79 8.15
N VAL A 33 7.75 0.13 9.05
CA VAL A 33 6.60 1.03 8.92
C VAL A 33 7.10 2.47 9.10
N PRO A 34 7.64 3.08 8.03
CA PRO A 34 8.18 4.44 8.12
C PRO A 34 7.05 5.44 8.40
N ASP A 35 7.27 6.28 9.40
CA ASP A 35 6.36 7.36 9.74
C ASP A 35 6.65 8.58 8.85
N MET A 36 5.79 8.79 7.86
CA MET A 36 5.93 9.86 6.89
C MET A 36 5.42 11.19 7.45
N PHE A 37 4.71 11.19 8.57
CA PHE A 37 4.01 12.36 9.15
C PHE A 37 4.65 12.83 10.48
N GLU A 38 5.77 12.21 10.87
CA GLU A 38 6.61 12.58 12.01
C GLU A 38 5.83 12.54 13.33
N GLY A 39 5.11 11.45 13.57
CA GLY A 39 4.33 11.18 14.78
C GLY A 39 2.92 11.74 14.77
N ARG A 40 2.49 12.34 13.64
CA ARG A 40 1.14 12.91 13.51
C ARG A 40 0.18 11.89 12.92
N THR A 41 -0.99 11.83 13.52
CA THR A 41 -2.18 11.17 12.98
C THR A 41 -3.31 12.19 12.88
N PHE A 42 -4.27 11.92 12.01
CA PHE A 42 -5.40 12.81 11.73
C PHE A 42 -6.72 12.07 11.96
N GLY A 43 -7.76 12.80 12.34
CA GLY A 43 -9.07 12.20 12.64
C GLY A 43 -9.94 11.99 11.40
N SER A 44 -9.51 12.51 10.25
CA SER A 44 -10.20 12.35 8.99
C SER A 44 -9.25 12.39 7.79
N ILE A 45 -9.73 11.90 6.65
CA ILE A 45 -9.02 11.95 5.37
C ILE A 45 -8.74 13.40 4.96
N GLU A 46 -9.71 14.29 5.14
CA GLU A 46 -9.60 15.71 4.81
C GLU A 46 -8.53 16.42 5.63
N GLU A 47 -8.46 16.16 6.94
CA GLU A 47 -7.42 16.70 7.81
C GLU A 47 -6.03 16.21 7.38
N GLY A 48 -5.91 14.92 7.05
CA GLY A 48 -4.69 14.34 6.52
C GLY A 48 -4.24 14.99 5.21
N PHE A 49 -5.16 15.18 4.26
CA PHE A 49 -4.88 15.85 3.00
C PHE A 49 -4.55 17.35 3.18
N ALA A 50 -5.22 18.03 4.11
CA ALA A 50 -4.92 19.43 4.43
C ALA A 50 -3.48 19.57 4.93
N TYR A 51 -3.04 18.70 5.85
CA TYR A 51 -1.65 18.65 6.29
C TYR A 51 -0.69 18.30 5.15
N ALA A 52 -1.02 17.28 4.35
CA ALA A 52 -0.16 16.88 3.23
C ALA A 52 0.01 18.00 2.19
N GLY A 53 -1.04 18.80 1.97
CA GLY A 53 -0.99 19.99 1.12
C GLY A 53 -0.11 21.10 1.70
N GLU A 54 -0.19 21.35 3.01
CA GLU A 54 0.64 22.35 3.69
C GLU A 54 2.12 21.95 3.75
N ALA A 55 2.40 20.70 4.12
CA ALA A 55 3.76 20.17 4.24
C ALA A 55 4.41 19.88 2.87
N GLY A 56 3.59 19.69 1.83
CA GLY A 56 3.99 19.34 0.48
C GLY A 56 4.00 17.82 0.25
N PHE A 57 3.15 17.36 -0.66
CA PHE A 57 3.02 15.96 -1.06
C PHE A 57 4.36 15.30 -1.40
N ASP A 58 5.17 15.95 -2.23
CA ASP A 58 6.46 15.40 -2.65
C ASP A 58 7.49 15.37 -1.52
N THR A 59 7.45 16.34 -0.60
CA THR A 59 8.29 16.35 0.61
C THR A 59 8.00 15.11 1.45
N ILE A 60 6.72 14.81 1.67
CA ILE A 60 6.27 13.64 2.43
C ILE A 60 6.67 12.35 1.72
N ARG A 61 6.44 12.26 0.40
CA ARG A 61 6.82 11.07 -0.38
C ARG A 61 8.33 10.83 -0.36
N GLN A 62 9.12 11.89 -0.51
CA GLN A 62 10.59 11.81 -0.42
C GLN A 62 11.04 11.37 0.97
N ARG A 63 10.35 11.80 2.03
CA ARG A 63 10.61 11.33 3.40
C ARG A 63 10.34 9.83 3.52
N GLY A 64 9.22 9.34 2.99
CA GLY A 64 8.92 7.91 2.94
C GLY A 64 10.02 7.12 2.20
N VAL A 65 10.41 7.57 1.00
CA VAL A 65 11.50 6.96 0.24
C VAL A 65 12.82 6.95 1.04
N ALA A 66 13.18 8.07 1.67
CA ALA A 66 14.40 8.19 2.45
C ALA A 66 14.40 7.30 3.72
N ALA A 67 13.23 6.98 4.25
CA ALA A 67 13.05 6.09 5.39
C ALA A 67 12.98 4.60 4.99
N THR A 68 13.04 4.28 3.69
CA THR A 68 13.12 2.90 3.21
C THR A 68 14.42 2.26 3.72
N PRO A 69 14.37 1.11 4.42
CA PRO A 69 15.56 0.38 4.82
C PRO A 69 16.32 -0.15 3.60
N SER A 70 17.63 -0.33 3.74
CA SER A 70 18.40 -1.15 2.81
C SER A 70 18.15 -2.62 3.09
N SER A 71 17.95 -3.44 2.05
CA SER A 71 17.82 -4.90 2.17
C SER A 71 18.81 -5.60 1.26
N SER A 72 19.50 -6.63 1.76
CA SER A 72 20.32 -7.50 0.92
C SER A 72 19.52 -8.54 0.13
N SER A 73 18.28 -8.80 0.56
CA SER A 73 17.37 -9.79 -0.03
C SER A 73 16.33 -9.18 -0.97
N GLY A 74 16.32 -7.84 -1.08
CA GLY A 74 15.27 -7.06 -1.70
C GLY A 74 14.08 -6.84 -0.76
N LEU A 75 13.11 -6.05 -1.22
CA LEU A 75 11.94 -5.63 -0.43
C LEU A 75 10.63 -5.87 -1.17
N VAL A 76 9.59 -6.22 -0.41
CA VAL A 76 8.21 -6.04 -0.85
C VAL A 76 7.77 -4.64 -0.44
N TYR A 77 7.27 -3.85 -1.39
CA TYR A 77 6.78 -2.51 -1.14
C TYR A 77 5.26 -2.54 -0.99
N ALA A 78 4.77 -2.21 0.20
CA ALA A 78 3.35 -2.18 0.51
C ALA A 78 2.91 -0.76 0.85
N GLY A 79 1.70 -0.37 0.45
CA GLY A 79 1.16 0.94 0.79
C GLY A 79 -0.36 0.92 0.89
N PHE A 80 -0.89 1.73 1.80
CA PHE A 80 -2.32 2.05 1.89
C PHE A 80 -2.59 3.42 1.29
N SER A 81 -3.55 3.53 0.37
CA SER A 81 -4.05 4.78 -0.20
C SER A 81 -2.88 5.72 -0.58
N PHE A 82 -2.72 6.84 0.12
CA PHE A 82 -1.59 7.77 -0.03
C PHE A 82 -0.20 7.10 -0.11
N GLY A 83 0.04 6.06 0.68
CA GLY A 83 1.29 5.31 0.71
C GLY A 83 1.57 4.49 -0.57
N VAL A 84 0.53 4.15 -1.35
CA VAL A 84 0.65 3.43 -2.63
C VAL A 84 1.53 4.18 -3.61
N ALA A 85 1.42 5.51 -3.67
CA ALA A 85 2.26 6.32 -4.57
C ALA A 85 3.76 6.09 -4.36
N ILE A 86 4.17 5.79 -3.12
CA ILE A 86 5.57 5.50 -2.78
C ILE A 86 5.89 4.04 -3.06
N ALA A 87 5.02 3.13 -2.58
CA ALA A 87 5.20 1.69 -2.76
C ALA A 87 5.32 1.32 -4.24
N GLN A 88 4.41 1.82 -5.06
CA GLN A 88 4.34 1.56 -6.50
C GLN A 88 5.55 2.15 -7.23
N ARG A 89 5.94 3.39 -6.91
CA ARG A 89 7.15 4.01 -7.47
C ARG A 89 8.38 3.16 -7.20
N LEU A 90 8.58 2.71 -5.96
CA LEU A 90 9.74 1.90 -5.59
C LEU A 90 9.69 0.52 -6.25
N ALA A 91 8.55 -0.14 -6.26
CA ALA A 91 8.38 -1.42 -6.93
C ALA A 91 8.68 -1.36 -8.44
N GLN A 92 8.34 -0.25 -9.11
CA GLN A 92 8.60 -0.08 -10.55
C GLN A 92 10.03 0.33 -10.89
N THR A 93 10.77 0.91 -9.93
CA THR A 93 12.06 1.57 -10.23
C THR A 93 13.27 0.99 -9.49
N GLN A 94 13.07 0.15 -8.48
CA GLN A 94 14.16 -0.50 -7.76
C GLN A 94 14.43 -1.90 -8.32
N ASP A 95 15.69 -2.16 -8.67
CA ASP A 95 16.12 -3.45 -9.24
C ASP A 95 15.98 -4.62 -8.23
N ASP A 96 15.94 -4.32 -6.93
CA ASP A 96 15.78 -5.29 -5.85
C ASP A 96 14.34 -5.43 -5.35
N ALA A 97 13.36 -4.86 -6.07
CA ALA A 97 11.95 -5.05 -5.78
C ALA A 97 11.56 -6.54 -5.88
N ARG A 98 10.96 -7.06 -4.81
CA ARG A 98 10.50 -8.46 -4.71
C ARG A 98 9.01 -8.61 -4.91
N GLY A 99 8.25 -7.53 -4.77
CA GLY A 99 6.82 -7.50 -5.02
C GLY A 99 6.20 -6.19 -4.55
N ALA A 100 4.92 -6.01 -4.87
CA ALA A 100 4.14 -4.87 -4.43
C ALA A 100 2.77 -5.27 -3.87
N LEU A 101 2.33 -4.57 -2.83
CA LEU A 101 0.97 -4.66 -2.27
C LEU A 101 0.37 -3.25 -2.30
N LEU A 102 -0.54 -3.01 -3.24
CA LEU A 102 -1.17 -1.71 -3.45
C LEU A 102 -2.60 -1.79 -2.87
N ILE A 103 -2.84 -1.14 -1.74
CA ILE A 103 -4.09 -1.27 -1.00
C ILE A 103 -4.79 0.09 -1.00
N ASP A 104 -6.07 0.11 -1.36
CA ASP A 104 -6.95 1.26 -1.48
C ASP A 104 -6.53 2.31 -2.51
N ALA A 105 -5.53 2.03 -3.36
CA ALA A 105 -5.15 2.91 -4.46
C ALA A 105 -4.34 2.14 -5.52
N CYS A 106 -4.27 2.68 -6.74
CA CYS A 106 -3.39 2.22 -7.81
C CYS A 106 -3.17 3.35 -8.82
N LEU A 107 -1.91 3.76 -9.03
CA LEU A 107 -1.60 4.78 -10.02
C LEU A 107 -1.40 4.13 -11.41
N PRO A 108 -1.60 4.87 -12.51
CA PRO A 108 -1.21 4.41 -13.83
C PRO A 108 0.29 4.04 -13.86
N VAL A 109 0.62 2.88 -14.43
CA VAL A 109 2.02 2.43 -14.57
C VAL A 109 2.91 3.48 -15.22
N SER A 110 2.36 4.24 -16.18
CA SER A 110 3.01 5.32 -16.91
C SER A 110 3.54 6.45 -16.03
N GLU A 111 3.04 6.60 -14.79
CA GLU A 111 3.54 7.59 -13.83
C GLU A 111 5.00 7.35 -13.45
N PHE A 112 5.43 6.09 -13.42
CA PHE A 112 6.77 5.70 -12.93
C PHE A 112 7.62 4.96 -13.96
N GLY A 113 7.04 4.53 -15.09
CA GLY A 113 7.80 3.87 -16.14
C GLY A 113 6.94 3.48 -17.33
N PRO A 114 7.56 3.02 -18.43
CA PRO A 114 6.84 2.64 -19.64
C PRO A 114 6.04 1.32 -19.51
N ALA A 115 6.37 0.48 -18.52
CA ALA A 115 5.73 -0.81 -18.25
C ALA A 115 5.97 -1.23 -16.79
N TRP A 116 5.15 -2.17 -16.31
CA TRP A 116 5.39 -2.84 -15.03
C TRP A 116 6.56 -3.83 -15.17
N PRO A 117 7.47 -3.94 -14.19
CA PRO A 117 8.58 -4.90 -14.28
C PRO A 117 8.07 -6.36 -14.30
N GLU A 118 8.44 -7.12 -15.32
CA GLU A 118 7.94 -8.50 -15.54
C GLU A 118 8.20 -9.45 -14.34
N SER A 119 9.29 -9.25 -13.61
CA SER A 119 9.71 -10.08 -12.48
C SER A 119 9.11 -9.69 -11.14
N VAL A 120 8.37 -8.57 -11.06
CA VAL A 120 7.84 -8.04 -9.80
C VAL A 120 6.37 -8.40 -9.69
N PRO A 121 5.99 -9.39 -8.86
CA PRO A 121 4.58 -9.71 -8.63
C PRO A 121 3.88 -8.57 -7.88
N VAL A 122 2.58 -8.38 -8.12
CA VAL A 122 1.79 -7.33 -7.49
C VAL A 122 0.38 -7.78 -7.15
N GLN A 123 -0.10 -7.41 -5.97
CA GLN A 123 -1.52 -7.46 -5.66
C GLN A 123 -2.07 -6.06 -5.46
N ILE A 124 -3.24 -5.82 -6.03
CA ILE A 124 -4.01 -4.59 -5.88
C ILE A 124 -5.30 -4.93 -5.14
N HIS A 125 -5.63 -4.13 -4.14
CA HIS A 125 -6.76 -4.37 -3.25
C HIS A 125 -7.55 -3.08 -3.08
N GLY A 126 -8.86 -3.13 -3.21
CA GLY A 126 -9.74 -1.98 -2.94
C GLY A 126 -11.20 -2.41 -2.92
N LYS A 127 -12.11 -1.52 -2.53
CA LYS A 127 -13.54 -1.85 -2.48
C LYS A 127 -14.30 -1.41 -3.74
N GLU A 128 -15.43 -2.05 -4.01
CA GLU A 128 -16.21 -1.87 -5.23
C GLU A 128 -16.80 -0.46 -5.36
N ASP A 129 -17.33 0.09 -4.26
CA ASP A 129 -18.03 1.38 -4.22
C ASP A 129 -17.23 2.43 -3.40
N ASP A 130 -15.92 2.22 -3.21
CA ASP A 130 -15.04 3.20 -2.54
C ASP A 130 -14.78 4.38 -3.48
N GLU A 131 -15.28 5.56 -3.12
CA GLU A 131 -15.22 6.77 -3.95
C GLU A 131 -13.80 7.18 -4.38
N PHE A 132 -12.77 6.80 -3.62
CA PHE A 132 -11.38 7.06 -3.99
C PHE A 132 -10.83 5.96 -4.91
N PHE A 133 -11.06 4.70 -4.57
CA PHE A 133 -10.54 3.59 -5.37
C PHE A 133 -11.27 3.42 -6.70
N GLU A 134 -12.53 3.84 -6.82
CA GLU A 134 -13.26 3.88 -8.09
C GLU A 134 -12.54 4.72 -9.15
N GLU A 135 -11.89 5.82 -8.76
CA GLU A 135 -11.06 6.64 -9.66
C GLU A 135 -9.82 5.89 -10.15
N ASP A 136 -9.24 5.04 -9.31
CA ASP A 136 -8.03 4.25 -9.56
C ASP A 136 -8.32 2.89 -10.23
N LEU A 137 -9.57 2.41 -10.18
CA LEU A 137 -9.97 1.10 -10.69
C LEU A 137 -9.61 0.85 -12.16
N PRO A 138 -9.71 1.83 -13.09
CA PRO A 138 -9.21 1.66 -14.45
C PRO A 138 -7.71 1.35 -14.49
N ALA A 139 -6.89 2.09 -13.73
CA ALA A 139 -5.44 1.86 -13.68
C ALA A 139 -5.10 0.51 -13.04
N ALA A 140 -5.86 0.10 -12.01
CA ALA A 140 -5.73 -1.20 -11.37
C ALA A 140 -6.03 -2.36 -12.34
N ARG A 141 -7.08 -2.24 -13.16
CA ARG A 141 -7.42 -3.22 -14.20
C ARG A 141 -6.36 -3.27 -15.28
N ASP A 142 -5.90 -2.12 -15.77
CA ASP A 142 -4.84 -2.04 -16.77
C ASP A 142 -3.55 -2.72 -16.28
N LEU A 143 -3.17 -2.52 -15.01
CA LEU A 143 -2.01 -3.19 -14.42
C LEU A 143 -2.23 -4.72 -14.32
N ALA A 144 -3.37 -5.17 -13.82
CA ALA A 144 -3.71 -6.59 -13.73
C ALA A 144 -3.69 -7.30 -15.09
N ASP A 145 -4.15 -6.61 -16.14
CA ASP A 145 -4.15 -7.15 -17.51
C ASP A 145 -2.76 -7.08 -18.18
N SER A 146 -1.83 -6.26 -17.67
CA SER A 146 -0.51 -6.05 -18.26
C SER A 146 0.53 -7.13 -17.92
N ALA A 147 0.36 -7.85 -16.80
CA ALA A 147 1.35 -8.82 -16.31
C ALA A 147 0.69 -10.06 -15.67
N PRO A 148 1.13 -11.29 -15.99
CA PRO A 148 0.57 -12.51 -15.39
C PRO A 148 0.73 -12.62 -13.87
N SER A 149 1.66 -11.86 -13.30
CA SER A 149 1.97 -11.80 -11.87
C SER A 149 1.25 -10.65 -11.16
N ALA A 150 0.33 -9.96 -11.84
CA ALA A 150 -0.50 -8.91 -11.28
C ALA A 150 -1.91 -9.44 -10.99
N GLU A 151 -2.38 -9.26 -9.76
CA GLU A 151 -3.71 -9.69 -9.32
C GLU A 151 -4.50 -8.49 -8.78
N LEU A 152 -5.74 -8.34 -9.22
CA LEU A 152 -6.67 -7.34 -8.70
C LEU A 152 -7.78 -8.02 -7.87
N PHE A 153 -7.96 -7.56 -6.65
CA PHE A 153 -9.00 -8.01 -5.74
C PHE A 153 -9.90 -6.86 -5.32
N VAL A 154 -11.16 -6.91 -5.75
CA VAL A 154 -12.19 -5.95 -5.39
C VAL A 154 -13.13 -6.55 -4.35
N TYR A 155 -13.34 -5.87 -3.23
CA TYR A 155 -14.18 -6.31 -2.11
C TYR A 155 -15.53 -5.56 -2.10
N PRO A 156 -16.66 -6.19 -1.73
CA PRO A 156 -17.94 -5.48 -1.63
C PRO A 156 -17.93 -4.40 -0.55
N GLY A 157 -18.53 -3.23 -0.84
CA GLY A 157 -18.74 -2.10 0.08
C GLY A 157 -18.08 -0.80 -0.39
N ASP A 158 -18.26 0.26 0.40
CA ASP A 158 -17.93 1.66 0.05
C ASP A 158 -16.84 2.29 0.94
N GLN A 159 -16.27 1.52 1.87
CA GLN A 159 -15.29 2.01 2.84
C GLN A 159 -13.90 2.20 2.22
N HIS A 160 -13.39 3.43 2.21
CA HIS A 160 -11.96 3.69 2.05
C HIS A 160 -11.19 3.39 3.34
N LEU A 161 -9.92 2.98 3.22
CA LEU A 161 -9.05 2.61 4.35
C LEU A 161 -9.62 1.47 5.21
N PHE A 162 -10.34 0.54 4.58
CA PHE A 162 -11.13 -0.47 5.28
C PHE A 162 -10.30 -1.43 6.15
N ALA A 163 -8.98 -1.47 5.93
CA ALA A 163 -8.04 -2.33 6.64
C ALA A 163 -7.48 -1.71 7.94
N ASP A 164 -7.71 -0.42 8.19
CA ASP A 164 -7.29 0.24 9.43
C ASP A 164 -8.30 -0.04 10.54
N SER A 165 -7.94 -0.96 11.45
CA SER A 165 -8.77 -1.38 12.58
C SER A 165 -9.04 -0.30 13.65
N SER A 166 -8.41 0.87 13.54
CA SER A 166 -8.64 2.01 14.42
C SER A 166 -9.67 3.01 13.88
N LEU A 167 -10.14 2.84 12.64
CA LEU A 167 -11.11 3.73 11.99
C LEU A 167 -12.53 3.15 11.99
N ASP A 168 -13.53 4.04 11.90
CA ASP A 168 -14.93 3.65 11.74
C ASP A 168 -15.21 2.95 10.40
N SER A 169 -14.35 3.16 9.40
CA SER A 169 -14.41 2.49 8.09
C SER A 169 -13.90 1.04 8.12
N PHE A 170 -13.41 0.56 9.27
CA PHE A 170 -12.88 -0.79 9.39
C PHE A 170 -13.90 -1.86 9.01
N ASP A 171 -13.54 -2.69 8.04
CA ASP A 171 -14.28 -3.90 7.66
C ASP A 171 -13.46 -5.13 8.01
N ALA A 172 -13.80 -5.76 9.13
CA ALA A 172 -13.09 -6.94 9.63
C ALA A 172 -13.11 -8.11 8.63
N GLY A 173 -14.21 -8.32 7.90
CA GLY A 173 -14.35 -9.44 6.97
C GLY A 173 -13.52 -9.24 5.71
N ALA A 174 -13.55 -8.03 5.15
CA ALA A 174 -12.70 -7.67 4.02
C ALA A 174 -11.21 -7.69 4.41
N THR A 175 -10.87 -7.23 5.62
CA THR A 175 -9.49 -7.21 6.13
C THR A 175 -8.95 -8.62 6.36
N GLU A 176 -9.75 -9.54 6.90
CA GLU A 176 -9.35 -10.93 7.08
C GLU A 176 -8.99 -11.59 5.73
N LEU A 177 -9.84 -11.39 4.71
CA LEU A 177 -9.60 -11.90 3.37
C LEU A 177 -8.41 -11.23 2.68
N LEU A 178 -8.21 -9.92 2.89
CA LEU A 178 -7.01 -9.21 2.47
C LEU A 178 -5.75 -9.84 3.07
N LEU A 179 -5.73 -10.06 4.39
CA LEU A 179 -4.60 -10.68 5.09
C LEU A 179 -4.33 -12.10 4.61
N GLU A 180 -5.36 -12.90 4.32
CA GLU A 180 -5.19 -14.24 3.74
C GLU A 180 -4.43 -14.18 2.40
N ARG A 181 -4.86 -13.31 1.49
CA ARG A 181 -4.24 -13.13 0.18
C ARG A 181 -2.82 -12.60 0.27
N VAL A 182 -2.60 -11.58 1.09
CA VAL A 182 -1.28 -11.00 1.36
C VAL A 182 -0.32 -12.04 1.93
N ARG A 183 -0.78 -12.88 2.88
CA ARG A 183 0.06 -13.96 3.42
C ARG A 183 0.41 -15.01 2.36
N GLY A 184 -0.54 -15.38 1.50
CA GLY A 184 -0.30 -16.26 0.37
C GLY A 184 0.73 -15.69 -0.61
N PHE A 185 0.60 -14.40 -0.95
CA PHE A 185 1.54 -13.66 -1.77
C PHE A 185 2.94 -13.65 -1.17
N LEU A 186 3.07 -13.22 0.09
CA LEU A 186 4.37 -13.09 0.77
C LEU A 186 5.06 -14.44 1.02
N ALA A 187 4.32 -15.56 1.02
CA ALA A 187 4.89 -16.90 1.09
C ALA A 187 5.51 -17.35 -0.24
N ALA A 188 5.07 -16.79 -1.37
CA ALA A 188 5.57 -17.09 -2.70
C ALA A 188 6.74 -16.19 -3.15
N VAL A 189 6.98 -15.10 -2.44
CA VAL A 189 8.04 -14.10 -2.71
C VAL A 189 9.36 -14.43 -2.02
#